data_AF-A0A2I4G9U3-F1
#
_entry.id   AF-A0A2I4G9U3-F1
#
_cell.length_a   1.000
_cell.length_b   1.000
_cell.length_c   1.000
_cell.angle_alpha   90.00
_cell.angle_beta   90.00
_cell.angle_gamma   90.00
#
_symmetry.space_group_name_H-M   'P 1'
#
loop_
_entity.id
_entity.type
_entity.pdbx_description
1 polymer ?
#
loop_
_entity_poly.entity_id
_entity_poly.type
_entity_poly.pdbx_seq_one_letter_code
_entity_poly.pdbx_strand_id
1 'polypeptide(L)'
;MEARLTAMEQQREVACRAFPLTLKGLARVWFGSLTPRSIDSFGELACLFLTQFMASRRRRGPKASLFTIKQGEDESLKAYLSRFNKERMTMDDQNEKITMAALLGGVWPRS
;
A
#
# COMPACT_ATOMS: atom_id res chain seq x y z
N MET A 1 -8.93 -1.80 33.72
CA MET A 1 -8.61 -2.38 32.39
C MET A 1 -9.89 -2.56 31.57
N GLU A 2 -10.99 -3.04 32.16
CA GLU A 2 -12.30 -3.23 31.50
C GLU A 2 -12.91 -1.97 30.88
N ALA A 3 -12.89 -0.82 31.59
CA ALA A 3 -13.45 0.43 31.07
C ALA A 3 -12.79 0.94 29.76
N ARG A 4 -11.55 0.52 29.47
CA ARG A 4 -10.87 0.84 28.21
C ARG A 4 -11.26 -0.12 27.09
N LEU A 5 -11.53 -1.38 27.40
CA LEU A 5 -11.98 -2.38 26.43
C LEU A 5 -13.39 -2.04 25.93
N THR A 6 -14.30 -1.71 26.84
CA THR A 6 -15.68 -1.31 26.50
C THR A 6 -15.73 -0.02 25.67
N ALA A 7 -14.89 0.97 25.97
CA ALA A 7 -14.80 2.20 25.17
C ALA A 7 -14.28 1.92 23.75
N MET A 8 -13.34 0.98 23.58
CA MET A 8 -12.83 0.60 22.25
C MET A 8 -13.85 -0.21 21.45
N GLU A 9 -14.64 -1.06 22.10
CA GLU A 9 -15.76 -1.78 21.48
C GLU A 9 -16.85 -0.83 21.01
N GLN A 10 -17.22 0.15 21.83
CA GLN A 10 -18.19 1.20 21.48
C GLN A 10 -17.73 2.00 20.25
N GLN A 11 -16.45 2.39 20.21
CA GLN A 11 -15.86 3.11 19.08
C GLN A 11 -15.92 2.29 17.79
N ARG A 12 -15.69 0.97 17.87
CA ARG A 12 -15.75 0.04 16.73
C ARG A 12 -17.17 -0.17 16.24
N GLU A 13 -18.14 -0.26 17.15
CA GLU A 13 -19.56 -0.36 16.79
C GLU A 13 -20.03 0.89 16.05
N VAL A 14 -19.69 2.08 16.57
CA VAL A 14 -19.98 3.36 15.91
C VAL A 14 -19.33 3.42 14.51
N ALA A 15 -18.08 2.98 14.39
CA ALA A 15 -17.39 2.93 13.10
C ALA A 15 -18.10 2.00 12.10
N CYS A 16 -18.55 0.81 12.51
CA CYS A 16 -19.32 -0.10 11.66
C CYS A 16 -20.62 0.53 11.13
N ARG A 17 -21.37 1.21 12.00
CA ARG A 17 -22.65 1.84 11.63
C ARG A 17 -22.44 3.07 10.74
N ALA A 18 -21.37 3.82 10.97
CA ALA A 18 -21.05 5.01 10.19
C ALA A 18 -20.42 4.68 8.83
N PHE A 19 -19.70 3.55 8.71
CA PHE A 19 -18.93 3.20 7.52
C PHE A 19 -19.74 3.28 6.21
N PRO A 20 -20.94 2.68 6.09
CA PRO A 20 -21.73 2.75 4.85
C PRO A 20 -22.09 4.18 4.44
N LEU A 21 -22.26 5.08 5.43
CA LEU A 21 -22.61 6.48 5.21
C LEU A 21 -21.45 7.28 4.61
N THR A 22 -20.20 6.82 4.81
CA THR A 22 -19.01 7.47 4.26
C THR A 22 -18.73 7.07 2.81
N LEU A 23 -19.35 5.99 2.31
CA LEU A 23 -19.05 5.43 0.99
C LEU A 23 -19.75 6.22 -0.13
N LYS A 24 -19.00 6.45 -1.21
CA LYS A 24 -19.48 7.11 -2.44
C LYS A 24 -19.11 6.29 -3.67
N GLY A 25 -19.87 6.44 -4.76
CA GLY A 25 -19.58 5.81 -6.05
C GLY A 25 -19.40 4.29 -5.96
N LEU A 26 -18.34 3.77 -6.59
CA LEU A 26 -18.05 2.33 -6.67
C LEU A 26 -17.91 1.65 -5.31
N ALA A 27 -17.43 2.37 -4.29
CA ALA A 27 -17.33 1.84 -2.93
C ALA A 27 -18.71 1.52 -2.32
N ARG A 28 -19.71 2.36 -2.58
CA ARG A 28 -21.09 2.15 -2.11
C ARG A 28 -21.76 0.99 -2.84
N VAL A 29 -21.56 0.89 -4.16
CA VAL A 29 -22.09 -0.23 -4.97
C VAL A 29 -21.48 -1.55 -4.53
N TRP A 30 -20.16 -1.60 -4.33
CA TRP A 30 -19.47 -2.76 -3.81
C TRP A 30 -20.00 -3.19 -2.44
N PHE A 31 -20.13 -2.25 -1.50
CA PHE A 31 -20.64 -2.57 -0.16
C PHE A 31 -22.06 -3.15 -0.21
N GLY A 32 -22.92 -2.64 -1.12
CA GLY A 32 -24.27 -3.19 -1.33
C GLY A 32 -24.30 -4.57 -2.01
N SER A 33 -23.19 -5.01 -2.62
CA SER A 33 -23.07 -6.34 -3.24
C SER A 33 -22.61 -7.44 -2.27
N LEU A 34 -22.18 -7.06 -1.06
CA LEU A 34 -21.75 -8.01 -0.04
C LEU A 34 -22.94 -8.83 0.47
N THR A 35 -22.70 -10.12 0.70
CA THR A 35 -23.73 -11.01 1.26
C THR A 35 -24.17 -10.52 2.65
N PRO A 36 -25.48 -10.39 2.91
CA PRO A 36 -25.95 -9.99 4.24
C PRO A 36 -25.44 -10.94 5.32
N ARG A 37 -24.95 -10.37 6.44
CA ARG A 37 -24.39 -11.12 7.59
C ARG A 37 -23.11 -11.90 7.27
N SER A 38 -22.36 -11.54 6.24
CA SER A 38 -21.06 -12.17 5.92
C SER A 38 -19.85 -11.48 6.55
N ILE A 39 -20.06 -10.50 7.43
CA ILE A 39 -18.99 -9.70 8.04
C ILE A 39 -19.30 -9.60 9.52
N ASP A 40 -18.39 -10.16 10.33
CA ASP A 40 -18.58 -10.29 11.77
C ASP A 40 -17.92 -9.15 12.56
N SER A 41 -17.07 -8.35 11.90
CA SER A 41 -16.39 -7.23 12.57
C SER A 41 -15.99 -6.09 11.64
N PHE A 42 -15.79 -4.90 12.22
CA PHE A 42 -15.21 -3.76 11.51
C PHE A 42 -13.82 -4.07 10.93
N GLY A 43 -13.03 -4.91 11.62
CA GLY A 43 -11.70 -5.28 11.16
C GLY A 43 -11.74 -6.09 9.86
N GLU A 44 -12.68 -7.02 9.77
CA GLU A 44 -12.93 -7.80 8.56
C GLU A 44 -13.44 -6.91 7.41
N LEU A 45 -14.39 -6.01 7.70
CA LEU A 45 -14.88 -5.03 6.73
C LEU A 45 -13.75 -4.14 6.19
N ALA A 46 -12.90 -3.63 7.07
CA ALA A 46 -11.75 -2.83 6.70
C ALA A 46 -10.81 -3.65 5.82
N CYS A 47 -10.48 -4.89 6.19
CA CYS A 47 -9.60 -5.76 5.39
C CYS A 47 -10.15 -5.99 3.96
N LEU A 48 -11.45 -6.29 3.84
CA LEU A 48 -12.12 -6.46 2.55
C LEU A 48 -12.12 -5.17 1.72
N PHE A 49 -12.42 -4.03 2.34
CA PHE A 49 -12.40 -2.73 1.67
C PHE A 49 -11.00 -2.38 1.17
N LEU A 50 -9.97 -2.58 2.00
CA LEU A 50 -8.58 -2.34 1.63
C LEU A 50 -8.12 -3.31 0.53
N THR A 51 -8.57 -4.55 0.55
CA THR A 51 -8.28 -5.52 -0.52
C THR A 51 -8.96 -5.08 -1.82
N GLN A 52 -10.24 -4.74 -1.79
CA GLN A 52 -10.98 -4.35 -2.99
C GLN A 52 -10.46 -3.05 -3.62
N PHE A 53 -10.19 -2.03 -2.80
CA PHE A 53 -9.90 -0.66 -3.27
C PHE A 53 -8.44 -0.25 -3.15
N MET A 54 -7.62 -0.96 -2.37
CA MET A 54 -6.19 -0.69 -2.25
C MET A 54 -5.28 -1.79 -2.77
N ALA A 55 -5.80 -2.96 -3.21
CA ALA A 55 -4.95 -3.93 -3.92
C ALA A 55 -4.32 -3.34 -5.19
N SER A 56 -4.93 -2.31 -5.79
CA SER A 56 -4.37 -1.56 -6.92
C SER A 56 -3.21 -0.61 -6.53
N ARG A 57 -3.07 -0.23 -5.26
CA ARG A 57 -1.97 0.61 -4.77
C ARG A 57 -0.73 -0.18 -4.37
N ARG A 58 -0.87 -1.49 -4.15
CA ARG A 58 0.25 -2.45 -4.12
C ARG A 58 0.44 -3.06 -5.50
N ARG A 59 0.58 -2.25 -6.56
CA ARG A 59 1.29 -2.74 -7.75
C ARG A 59 2.73 -3.00 -7.34
N ARG A 60 2.94 -4.22 -6.84
CA ARG A 60 4.23 -4.78 -6.48
C ARG A 60 5.03 -4.85 -7.77
N GLY A 61 6.04 -3.99 -7.90
CA GLY A 61 7.00 -4.11 -8.98
C GLY A 61 7.74 -5.45 -8.83
N PRO A 62 7.94 -6.23 -9.92
CA PRO A 62 8.88 -7.34 -9.91
C PRO A 62 10.25 -6.85 -9.42
N LYS A 63 11.04 -7.67 -8.72
CA LYS A 63 12.40 -7.27 -8.29
C LYS A 63 13.30 -6.81 -9.45
N ALA A 64 13.01 -7.28 -10.65
CA ALA A 64 13.66 -6.86 -11.89
C ALA A 64 13.42 -5.38 -12.25
N SER A 65 12.36 -4.74 -11.74
CA SER A 65 12.04 -3.34 -12.06
C SER A 65 13.12 -2.37 -11.57
N LEU A 66 13.78 -2.65 -10.43
CA LEU A 66 14.91 -1.84 -9.96
C LEU A 66 16.07 -1.77 -10.95
N PHE A 67 16.33 -2.84 -11.71
CA PHE A 67 17.42 -2.87 -12.68
C PHE A 67 17.15 -2.00 -13.91
N THR A 68 15.89 -1.62 -14.13
CA THR A 68 15.48 -0.71 -15.21
C THR A 68 15.72 0.75 -14.87
N ILE A 69 15.92 1.07 -13.58
CA ILE A 69 16.22 2.43 -13.14
C ILE A 69 17.71 2.71 -13.36
N LYS A 70 18.02 3.45 -14.42
CA LYS A 70 19.36 3.96 -14.72
C LYS A 70 19.41 5.47 -14.52
N GLN A 71 20.53 5.96 -14.03
CA GLN A 71 20.85 7.38 -14.00
C GLN A 71 21.00 7.88 -15.44
N GLY A 72 20.31 8.98 -15.77
CA GLY A 72 20.51 9.66 -17.06
C GLY A 72 21.82 10.44 -17.09
N GLU A 73 22.36 10.69 -18.28
CA GLU A 73 23.64 11.41 -18.47
C GLU A 73 23.63 12.80 -17.83
N ASP A 74 22.53 13.54 -17.97
CA ASP A 74 22.32 14.88 -17.37
C ASP A 74 21.59 14.83 -16.01
N GLU A 75 21.32 13.64 -15.48
CA GLU A 75 20.58 13.50 -14.24
C GLU A 75 21.50 13.56 -13.02
N SER A 76 21.24 14.52 -12.13
CA SER A 76 21.92 14.56 -10.83
C SER A 76 21.71 13.27 -10.04
N LEU A 77 22.75 12.84 -9.31
CA LEU A 77 22.67 11.65 -8.45
C LEU A 77 21.49 11.71 -7.47
N LYS A 78 21.16 12.90 -6.96
CA LYS A 78 20.02 13.12 -6.05
C LYS A 78 18.67 12.81 -6.74
N ALA A 79 18.49 13.25 -7.97
CA ALA A 79 17.27 12.98 -8.75
C ALA A 79 17.14 11.48 -9.04
N TYR A 80 18.25 10.84 -9.45
CA TYR A 80 18.30 9.38 -9.64
C TYR A 80 17.93 8.62 -8.36
N LEU A 81 18.57 8.94 -7.23
CA LEU A 81 18.30 8.29 -5.94
C LEU A 81 16.85 8.48 -5.47
N SER A 82 16.21 9.60 -5.83
CA SER A 82 14.79 9.83 -5.55
C SER A 82 13.91 8.85 -6.34
N ARG A 83 14.16 8.67 -7.64
CA ARG A 83 13.43 7.69 -8.48
C ARG A 83 13.69 6.26 -8.02
N PHE A 84 14.95 5.91 -7.76
CA PHE A 84 15.35 4.59 -7.29
C PHE A 84 14.67 4.24 -5.95
N ASN A 85 14.66 5.17 -4.99
CA ASN A 85 13.98 4.94 -3.71
C ASN A 85 12.46 4.81 -3.87
N LYS A 86 11.84 5.59 -4.75
CA LYS A 86 10.40 5.49 -5.01
C LYS A 86 10.02 4.11 -5.54
N GLU A 87 10.80 3.57 -6.47
CA GLU A 87 10.60 2.21 -7.00
C GLU A 87 10.86 1.15 -5.92
N ARG A 88 11.95 1.30 -5.14
CA ARG A 88 12.29 0.41 -4.03
C ARG A 88 11.17 0.28 -2.99
N MET A 89 10.46 1.37 -2.68
CA MET A 89 9.35 1.37 -1.71
C MET A 89 8.11 0.59 -2.18
N THR A 90 8.06 0.18 -3.46
CA THR A 90 6.97 -0.65 -3.99
C THR A 90 7.20 -2.16 -3.80
N MET A 91 8.38 -2.56 -3.29
CA MET A 91 8.80 -3.95 -3.13
C MET A 91 8.57 -4.46 -1.70
N ASP A 92 8.04 -5.69 -1.57
CA ASP A 92 7.70 -6.34 -0.29
C ASP A 92 8.92 -6.96 0.41
N ASP A 93 9.93 -7.35 -0.39
CA ASP A 93 11.16 -8.00 0.06
C ASP A 93 12.36 -7.11 -0.28
N GLN A 94 12.83 -6.37 0.72
CA GLN A 94 14.03 -5.54 0.62
C GLN A 94 15.27 -6.42 0.74
N ASN A 95 15.48 -7.30 -0.23
CA ASN A 95 16.73 -8.03 -0.33
C ASN A 95 17.85 -7.03 -0.62
N GLU A 96 18.62 -6.68 0.42
CA GLU A 96 19.68 -5.68 0.37
C GLU A 96 20.71 -5.99 -0.73
N LYS A 97 21.02 -7.27 -0.97
CA LYS A 97 21.96 -7.68 -2.01
C LYS A 97 21.45 -7.33 -3.42
N ILE A 98 20.17 -7.57 -3.68
CA ILE A 98 19.54 -7.23 -4.98
C ILE A 98 19.46 -5.71 -5.13
N THR A 99 19.14 -5.00 -4.04
CA THR A 99 19.06 -3.53 -4.03
C THR A 99 20.42 -2.90 -4.31
N MET A 100 21.49 -3.40 -3.66
CA MET A 100 22.85 -2.93 -3.91
C MET A 100 23.30 -3.24 -5.33
N ALA A 101 23.03 -4.44 -5.84
CA ALA A 101 23.38 -4.80 -7.22
C ALA A 101 22.68 -3.90 -8.25
N ALA A 102 21.38 -3.62 -8.06
CA ALA A 102 20.64 -2.72 -8.93
C ALA A 102 21.16 -1.27 -8.85
N LEU A 103 21.49 -0.79 -7.65
CA LEU A 103 22.03 0.55 -7.44
C LEU A 103 23.38 0.71 -8.15
N LEU A 104 24.32 -0.22 -7.91
CA LEU A 104 25.66 -0.19 -8.50
C LEU A 104 25.63 -0.30 -10.03
N GLY A 105 24.72 -1.12 -10.58
CA GLY A 105 24.54 -1.22 -12.03
C GLY A 105 23.75 -0.08 -12.65
N GLY A 106 23.11 0.77 -11.83
CA GLY A 106 22.22 1.85 -12.28
C GLY A 106 22.85 3.24 -12.28
N VAL A 107 23.91 3.45 -11.50
CA VAL A 107 24.65 4.72 -11.45
C VAL A 107 25.46 4.89 -12.74
N TRP A 108 25.40 6.08 -13.33
CA TRP A 108 26.17 6.40 -14.53
C TRP A 108 27.66 6.50 -14.17
N PRO A 109 28.57 5.83 -14.90
CA PRO A 109 29.99 5.92 -14.59
C PRO A 109 30.50 7.34 -14.87
N ARG A 110 30.91 8.03 -13.80
CA ARG A 110 31.51 9.38 -13.77
C ARG A 110 30.50 10.53 -13.77
N SER A 111 30.15 10.95 -12.56
CA SER A 111 30.08 12.37 -12.19
C SER A 111 31.36 12.77 -11.49
#